data_AF-A0A090RNT5-F1
#
_entry.id   AF-A0A090RNT5-F1
#
_cell.length_a   1.000
_cell.length_b   1.000
_cell.length_c   1.000
_cell.angle_alpha   90.00
_cell.angle_beta   90.00
_cell.angle_gamma   90.00
#
_symmetry.space_group_name_H-M   'P 1'
#
loop_
_entity.id
_entity.type
_entity.pdbx_description
1 polymer ?
#
loop_
_entity_poly.entity_id
_entity_poly.type
_entity_poly.pdbx_seq_one_letter_code
_entity_poly.pdbx_strand_id
1 'polypeptide(L)'
;MLVLLVSRRLNQEASSHKLGDLVAYHNIANDGVFHRALADAEVTAALWLLLVNSLTDKHAIGQPSFELMQKLAKQPKASVEKFLAKQR
;
A
#
# COMPACT_ATOMS: atom_id res chain seq x y z
N MET A 1 -1.02 10.39 -3.62
CA MET A 1 0.05 9.75 -2.82
C MET A 1 0.29 8.33 -3.35
N LEU A 2 1.56 7.96 -3.61
CA LEU A 2 1.93 6.69 -4.28
C LEU A 2 1.38 5.45 -3.54
N VAL A 3 1.53 5.40 -2.22
CA VAL A 3 1.12 4.28 -1.36
C VAL A 3 -0.36 3.93 -1.56
N LEU A 4 -1.24 4.94 -1.62
CA LEU A 4 -2.67 4.74 -1.86
C LEU A 4 -2.99 4.18 -3.24
N LEU A 5 -2.26 4.62 -4.27
CA LEU A 5 -2.47 4.13 -5.64
C LEU A 5 -2.06 2.66 -5.74
N VAL A 6 -0.92 2.29 -5.17
CA VAL A 6 -0.48 0.89 -5.14
C VAL A 6 -1.46 0.02 -4.35
N SER A 7 -1.92 0.47 -3.18
CA SER A 7 -2.93 -0.25 -2.39
C SER A 7 -4.21 -0.54 -3.19
N ARG A 8 -4.71 0.44 -3.94
CA ARG A 8 -5.88 0.25 -4.84
C ARG A 8 -5.64 -0.72 -5.98
N ARG A 9 -4.38 -0.93 -6.39
CA ARG A 9 -4.00 -1.83 -7.48
C ARG A 9 -3.83 -3.27 -7.02
N LEU A 10 -3.34 -3.47 -5.80
CA LEU A 10 -3.17 -4.80 -5.20
C LEU A 10 -4.47 -5.33 -4.59
N ASN A 11 -5.33 -4.46 -4.07
CA ASN A 11 -6.58 -4.85 -3.40
C ASN A 11 -7.80 -4.58 -4.29
N GLN A 12 -7.84 -5.21 -5.47
CA GLN A 12 -8.91 -4.96 -6.45
C GLN A 12 -10.25 -5.60 -6.11
N GLU A 13 -10.21 -6.68 -5.32
CA GLU A 13 -11.37 -7.47 -4.89
C GLU A 13 -11.93 -7.04 -3.52
N ALA A 14 -11.21 -6.17 -2.80
CA ALA A 14 -11.67 -5.66 -1.52
C ALA A 14 -12.86 -4.70 -1.72
N SER A 15 -14.00 -5.02 -1.11
CA SER A 15 -15.20 -4.17 -1.06
C SER A 15 -15.03 -2.91 -0.21
N SER A 16 -13.95 -2.84 0.59
CA SER A 16 -13.55 -1.68 1.38
C SER A 16 -12.05 -1.40 1.21
N HIS A 17 -11.70 -0.19 0.74
CA HIS A 17 -10.32 0.32 0.65
C HIS A 17 -9.96 1.22 1.84
N LYS A 18 -10.66 1.07 2.96
CA LYS A 18 -10.48 1.98 4.09
C LYS A 18 -9.16 1.68 4.80
N LEU A 19 -8.20 2.57 4.60
CA LEU A 19 -7.09 2.78 5.54
C LEU A 19 -7.59 2.93 6.98
N GLY A 20 -8.86 3.31 7.19
CA GLY A 20 -9.48 3.51 8.50
C GLY A 20 -9.31 2.33 9.46
N ASP A 21 -9.34 1.09 8.98
CA ASP A 21 -9.23 -0.08 9.86
C ASP A 21 -7.77 -0.36 10.27
N LEU A 22 -6.80 -0.04 9.40
CA LEU A 22 -5.37 -0.09 9.70
C LEU A 22 -4.93 1.07 10.61
N VAL A 23 -5.56 2.24 10.49
CA VAL A 23 -5.32 3.42 11.34
C VAL A 23 -5.91 3.22 12.74
N ALA A 24 -7.10 2.60 12.84
CA ALA A 24 -7.70 2.26 14.13
C ALA A 24 -6.87 1.21 14.91
N TYR A 25 -6.18 0.31 14.20
CA TYR A 25 -5.36 -0.75 14.81
C TYR A 25 -4.10 -0.23 15.53
N HIS A 26 -3.54 0.91 15.11
CA HIS A 26 -2.28 1.42 15.69
C HIS A 26 -2.44 2.32 16.93
N ASN A 27 -3.67 2.72 17.29
CA ASN A 27 -4.08 3.33 18.57
C ASN A 27 -3.00 4.18 19.30
N ILE A 28 -2.43 5.17 18.61
CA ILE A 28 -1.43 6.08 19.19
C ILE A 28 -2.17 7.20 19.94
N ALA A 29 -1.93 7.30 21.25
CA ALA A 29 -2.51 8.34 22.10
C ALA A 29 -2.21 9.74 21.53
N ASN A 30 -3.26 10.55 21.31
CA ASN A 30 -3.12 11.87 20.73
C ASN A 30 -3.83 12.91 21.61
N ASP A 31 -3.05 13.66 22.40
CA ASP A 31 -3.45 14.94 22.99
C ASP A 31 -3.50 16.02 21.88
N GLY A 32 -4.42 15.83 20.95
CA GLY A 32 -5.13 16.87 20.20
C GLY A 32 -4.39 17.76 19.19
N VAL A 33 -3.10 18.09 19.31
CA VAL A 33 -2.62 19.33 18.65
C VAL A 33 -1.36 19.20 17.77
N PHE A 34 -0.46 18.22 17.96
CA PHE A 34 0.85 18.26 17.28
C PHE A 34 1.26 17.00 16.47
N HIS A 35 0.49 15.91 16.47
CA HIS A 35 0.96 14.64 15.92
C HIS A 35 0.33 14.17 14.61
N ARG A 36 -0.54 14.97 13.96
CA ARG A 36 -1.17 14.53 12.70
C ARG A 36 -0.13 14.19 11.62
N ALA A 37 0.90 15.01 11.44
CA ALA A 37 1.94 14.75 10.43
C ALA A 37 2.79 13.50 10.75
N LEU A 38 3.11 13.27 12.04
CA LEU A 38 3.85 12.09 12.49
C LEU A 38 3.00 10.82 12.30
N ALA A 39 1.76 10.85 12.78
CA ALA A 39 0.82 9.75 12.63
C ALA A 39 0.58 9.43 11.15
N ASP A 40 0.42 10.44 10.28
CA ASP A 40 0.28 10.25 8.83
C ASP A 40 1.52 9.59 8.22
N ALA A 41 2.73 9.97 8.67
CA ALA A 41 3.98 9.36 8.22
C ALA A 41 4.12 7.90 8.69
N GLU A 42 3.80 7.61 9.95
CA GLU A 42 3.83 6.26 10.54
C GLU A 42 2.85 5.32 9.84
N VAL A 43 1.60 5.78 9.65
CA VAL A 43 0.58 5.04 8.90
C VAL A 43 1.02 4.79 7.46
N THR A 44 1.61 5.79 6.81
CA THR A 44 2.10 5.66 5.43
C THR A 44 3.23 4.63 5.34
N ALA A 45 4.17 4.63 6.29
CA ALA A 45 5.27 3.67 6.36
C ALA A 45 4.77 2.24 6.64
N ALA A 46 3.86 2.08 7.60
CA ALA A 46 3.25 0.78 7.91
C ALA A 46 2.50 0.21 6.69
N LEU A 47 1.70 1.03 6.01
CA LEU A 47 1.00 0.61 4.79
C LEU A 47 1.99 0.25 3.67
N TRP A 48 3.08 1.00 3.51
CA TRP A 48 4.10 0.69 2.50
C TRP A 48 4.72 -0.70 2.72
N LEU A 49 5.09 -1.04 3.96
CA LEU A 49 5.62 -2.36 4.30
C LEU A 49 4.61 -3.47 4.00
N LEU A 50 3.35 -3.27 4.33
CA LEU A 50 2.28 -4.23 4.03
C LEU A 50 2.14 -4.49 2.53
N LEU A 51 2.25 -3.44 1.70
CA LEU A 51 2.19 -3.57 0.23
C LEU A 51 3.41 -4.31 -0.34
N VAL A 52 4.61 -4.04 0.18
CA VAL A 52 5.83 -4.74 -0.22
C VAL A 52 5.72 -6.22 0.13
N ASN A 53 5.33 -6.56 1.37
CA ASN A 53 5.15 -7.95 1.79
C ASN A 53 4.08 -8.67 0.95
N SER A 54 2.97 -7.99 0.64
CA SER A 54 1.93 -8.56 -0.23
C SER A 54 2.47 -8.89 -1.64
N LEU A 55 3.42 -8.13 -2.18
CA LEU A 55 4.04 -8.44 -3.47
C LEU A 55 4.94 -9.67 -3.39
N THR A 56 5.65 -9.84 -2.29
CA THR A 56 6.46 -11.02 -2.03
C THR A 56 5.58 -12.26 -1.85
N ASP A 57 4.60 -12.21 -0.95
CA ASP A 57 3.80 -13.37 -0.57
C ASP A 57 2.82 -13.81 -1.68
N LYS A 58 2.15 -12.86 -2.34
CA LYS A 58 1.10 -13.17 -3.34
C LYS A 58 1.59 -13.20 -4.78
N HIS A 59 2.67 -12.47 -5.06
CA HIS A 59 3.16 -12.30 -6.43
C HIS A 59 4.58 -12.85 -6.63
N ALA A 60 5.24 -13.41 -5.61
CA ALA A 60 6.60 -13.94 -5.67
C ALA A 60 7.66 -12.90 -6.06
N ILE A 61 7.38 -11.61 -5.85
CA ILE A 61 8.31 -10.51 -6.13
C ILE A 61 9.11 -10.25 -4.86
N GLY A 62 10.32 -10.81 -4.78
CA GLY A 62 11.13 -10.83 -3.56
C GLY A 62 11.58 -9.46 -3.05
N GLN A 63 11.92 -8.52 -3.94
CA GLN A 63 12.31 -7.16 -3.57
C GLN A 63 11.76 -6.15 -4.60
N PRO A 64 10.51 -5.68 -4.44
CA PRO A 64 9.94 -4.72 -5.37
C PRO A 64 10.67 -3.38 -5.29
N SER A 65 11.25 -2.96 -6.41
CA SER A 65 11.92 -1.65 -6.49
C SER A 65 10.92 -0.50 -6.41
N PHE A 66 11.38 0.69 -6.00
CA PHE A 66 10.53 1.88 -6.00
C PHE A 66 9.98 2.19 -7.40
N GLU A 67 10.79 1.97 -8.45
CA GLU A 67 10.37 2.16 -9.84
C GLU A 67 9.25 1.18 -10.23
N LEU A 68 9.35 -0.09 -9.80
CA LEU A 68 8.29 -1.08 -10.01
C LEU A 68 6.98 -0.62 -9.35
N MET A 69 7.06 -0.11 -8.12
CA MET A 69 5.90 0.41 -7.40
C MET A 69 5.27 1.62 -8.10
N GLN A 70 6.09 2.52 -8.66
CA GLN A 70 5.61 3.63 -9.48
C GLN A 70 4.94 3.16 -10.77
N LYS A 71 5.50 2.16 -11.46
CA LYS A 71 4.91 1.57 -12.67
C LYS A 71 3.59 0.86 -12.37
N LEU A 72 3.52 0.12 -11.26
CA LEU A 72 2.33 -0.55 -10.77
C LEU A 72 1.20 0.44 -10.48
N ALA A 73 1.51 1.54 -9.77
CA ALA A 73 0.54 2.59 -9.46
C ALA A 73 -0.11 3.22 -10.70
N LYS A 74 0.60 3.22 -11.83
CA LYS A 74 0.15 3.78 -13.12
C LYS A 74 -0.59 2.77 -13.99
N GLN A 75 -0.56 1.47 -13.67
CA GLN A 75 -1.26 0.47 -14.49
C GLN A 75 -2.78 0.70 -14.45
N PRO A 76 -3.51 0.49 -15.57
CA PRO A 76 -4.95 0.33 -15.53
C PRO A 76 -5.35 -0.89 -14.68
N LYS A 77 -6.52 -0.85 -14.01
CA LYS A 77 -7.02 -1.93 -13.14
C LYS A 77 -6.90 -3.31 -13.80
N ALA A 78 -7.43 -3.43 -15.02
CA ALA A 78 -7.46 -4.67 -15.80
C ALA A 78 -6.06 -5.19 -16.21
N SER A 79 -5.03 -4.34 -16.22
CA SER A 79 -3.69 -4.71 -16.66
C SER A 79 -2.76 -5.10 -15.50
N VAL A 80 -3.17 -4.90 -14.25
CA VAL A 80 -2.30 -5.11 -13.08
C VAL A 80 -1.85 -6.56 -12.95
N GLU A 81 -2.76 -7.52 -13.04
CA GLU A 81 -2.40 -8.93 -12.88
C GLU A 81 -1.42 -9.38 -13.96
N LYS A 82 -1.70 -9.02 -15.22
CA LYS A 82 -0.81 -9.28 -16.34
C LYS A 82 0.54 -8.57 -16.17
N PHE A 83 0.56 -7.37 -15.63
CA PHE A 83 1.80 -6.64 -15.35
C PHE A 83 2.61 -7.36 -14.26
N LEU A 84 2.00 -7.69 -13.12
CA LEU A 84 2.68 -8.39 -12.01
C LEU A 84 3.18 -9.77 -12.40
N ALA A 85 2.42 -10.52 -13.22
CA ALA A 85 2.85 -11.81 -13.75
C ALA A 85 4.14 -11.72 -14.59
N LYS A 86 4.41 -10.57 -15.24
CA LYS A 86 5.65 -10.33 -16.00
C LYS A 86 6.84 -9.93 -15.14
N GLN A 87 6.63 -9.65 -13.86
CA GLN A 87 7.65 -9.15 -12.93
C GLN A 87 8.08 -10.21 -11.91
N ARG A 88 7.56 -11.44 -12.06
CA ARG A 88 7.98 -12.63 -11.30
C ARG A 88 9.31 -13.14 -11.79
#